data_AF-F0YJM1-F1
#
_entry.id   AF-F0YJM1-F1
#
_cell.length_a   1.000
_cell.length_b   1.000
_cell.length_c   1.000
_cell.angle_alpha   90.00
_cell.angle_beta   90.00
_cell.angle_gamma   90.00
#
_symmetry.space_group_name_H-M   'P 1'
#
loop_
_entity.id
_entity.type
_entity.pdbx_description
1 polymer ?
#
loop_
_entity_poly.entity_id
_entity_poly.type
_entity_poly.pdbx_seq_one_letter_code
_entity_poly.pdbx_strand_id
1 'polypeptide(L)'
;MEDEIGNWSAEERRQNKLIAVLGAQREMKAREATRAQAAEKDTREQVKVKELVILDLSKKSNEVNNRLKEFSALYDVVKNERNKYVNLIQSSSQALAEMKEKIKILMNEVEILRNESLAKDKALAKERSQHLASQAQRDGLRLDLYKSQSEYRRKQEVVEQQIVEIDKLNSIINGLERDMLRLKARYVRAVETRNSTGVSLIDRNDELCILYEKVNLQEQTIKCGELGVRQKDEDIRMLKLQLCELQRQVIVSRKQLPQMPALADAVVKLKGELSRERQMTDSLCKDLESPSNDGRWRSLPGDDPDREQLLAKTAVLEERLNLKKEALLENELVLEEISNLTAKLRNRANDGRETTLNLARKVNDFQAKIRDTTRRMMATVSELSVYQATAMKLQQQKRTATRRLEESKWRIARDEPPIEDLHAELHRRERERHNTRESTITKGLERESRFTSGVVRTTAEPRPNAYIPDVAHGLGIPKPYSSLAPFKPAEAGSTMRHYRPPKPPVIII
;
A
#
# COMPACT_ATOMS: atom_id res chain seq x y z
N MET A 1 179.25 145.06 41.32
CA MET A 1 177.82 145.06 41.67
C MET A 1 176.98 145.44 40.44
N GLU A 2 177.08 144.67 39.37
CA GLU A 2 176.15 144.78 38.22
C GLU A 2 175.61 143.39 37.83
N ASP A 3 176.35 142.31 38.14
CA ASP A 3 175.91 140.92 37.92
C ASP A 3 174.79 140.41 38.87
N GLU A 4 174.54 141.06 40.00
CA GLU A 4 173.56 140.56 41.00
C GLU A 4 172.10 140.97 40.69
N ILE A 5 171.88 142.08 39.95
CA ILE A 5 170.53 142.58 39.64
C ILE A 5 169.85 141.74 38.53
N GLY A 6 170.62 141.13 37.63
CA GLY A 6 170.09 140.26 36.58
C GLY A 6 169.46 138.98 37.11
N ASN A 7 169.99 138.41 38.20
CA ASN A 7 169.55 137.12 38.73
C ASN A 7 168.20 137.20 39.46
N TRP A 8 167.89 138.30 40.16
CA TRP A 8 166.62 138.42 40.89
C TRP A 8 165.40 138.64 39.96
N SER A 9 165.57 139.34 38.83
CA SER A 9 164.50 139.50 37.83
C SER A 9 164.15 138.19 37.11
N ALA A 10 165.10 137.26 37.02
CA ALA A 10 164.87 135.94 36.43
C ALA A 10 164.03 135.04 37.35
N GLU A 11 164.24 135.13 38.67
CA GLU A 11 163.56 134.28 39.65
C GLU A 11 162.09 134.72 39.89
N GLU A 12 161.81 136.02 39.86
CA GLU A 12 160.43 136.55 39.95
C GLU A 12 159.56 136.07 38.77
N ARG A 13 160.13 136.05 37.55
CA ARG A 13 159.44 135.51 36.36
C ARG A 13 159.17 134.01 36.48
N ARG A 14 160.00 133.26 37.21
CA ARG A 14 159.79 131.83 37.48
C ARG A 14 158.63 131.60 38.44
N GLN A 15 158.61 132.32 39.56
CA GLN A 15 157.55 132.22 40.57
C GLN A 15 156.18 132.62 40.00
N ASN A 16 156.11 133.71 39.23
CA ASN A 16 154.86 134.14 38.59
C ASN A 16 154.35 133.13 37.54
N LYS A 17 155.25 132.47 36.80
CA LYS A 17 154.86 131.36 35.92
C LYS A 17 154.32 130.16 36.70
N LEU A 18 154.93 129.83 37.85
CA LEU A 18 154.47 128.71 38.69
C LEU A 18 153.07 128.98 39.27
N ILE A 19 152.81 130.20 39.76
CA ILE A 19 151.49 130.60 40.27
C ILE A 19 150.43 130.53 39.16
N ALA A 20 150.74 130.98 37.94
CA ALA A 20 149.83 130.88 36.81
C ALA A 20 149.50 129.41 36.45
N VAL A 21 150.49 128.51 36.50
CA VAL A 21 150.29 127.07 36.26
C VAL A 21 149.43 126.43 37.35
N LEU A 22 149.69 126.74 38.62
CA LEU A 22 148.90 126.21 39.74
C LEU A 22 147.46 126.76 39.76
N GLY A 23 147.28 128.04 39.42
CA GLY A 23 145.97 128.65 39.24
C GLY A 23 145.17 127.96 38.13
N ALA A 24 145.81 127.73 36.97
CA ALA A 24 145.21 126.99 35.87
C ALA A 24 144.87 125.53 36.26
N GLN A 25 145.76 124.84 36.99
CA GLN A 25 145.47 123.48 37.51
C GLN A 25 144.28 123.46 38.47
N ARG A 26 144.18 124.43 39.39
CA ARG A 26 143.04 124.52 40.32
C ARG A 26 141.73 124.74 39.56
N GLU A 27 141.72 125.64 38.57
CA GLU A 27 140.54 125.89 37.74
C GLU A 27 140.18 124.65 36.90
N MET A 28 141.17 123.95 36.37
CA MET A 28 140.97 122.69 35.64
C MET A 28 140.35 121.62 36.54
N LYS A 29 140.86 121.45 37.76
CA LYS A 29 140.36 120.48 38.73
C LYS A 29 138.97 120.84 39.26
N ALA A 30 138.69 122.13 39.47
CA ALA A 30 137.34 122.59 39.83
C ALA A 30 136.33 122.27 38.71
N ARG A 31 136.69 122.52 37.44
CA ARG A 31 135.87 122.17 36.26
C ARG A 31 135.72 120.66 36.07
N GLU A 32 136.73 119.86 36.42
CA GLU A 32 136.63 118.38 36.44
C GLU A 32 135.66 117.92 37.54
N ALA A 33 135.75 118.47 38.76
CA ALA A 33 134.86 118.13 39.86
C ALA A 33 133.39 118.49 39.56
N THR A 34 133.13 119.67 38.97
CA THR A 34 131.76 120.04 38.56
C THR A 34 131.25 119.14 37.45
N ARG A 35 132.09 118.77 36.47
CA ARG A 35 131.72 117.80 35.42
C ARG A 35 131.42 116.42 35.99
N ALA A 36 132.23 115.94 36.94
CA ALA A 36 132.02 114.66 37.59
C ALA A 36 130.72 114.66 38.42
N GLN A 37 130.43 115.75 39.14
CA GLN A 37 129.20 115.89 39.92
C GLN A 37 127.95 115.98 39.03
N ALA A 38 128.02 116.70 37.91
CA ALA A 38 126.95 116.71 36.92
C ALA A 38 126.72 115.31 36.31
N ALA A 39 127.79 114.59 35.96
CA ALA A 39 127.70 113.23 35.46
C ALA A 39 127.13 112.24 36.51
N GLU A 40 127.49 112.37 37.80
CA GLU A 40 126.92 111.56 38.89
C GLU A 40 125.42 111.85 39.05
N LYS A 41 125.01 113.11 38.99
CA LYS A 41 123.59 113.47 39.03
C LYS A 41 122.82 112.91 37.83
N ASP A 42 123.33 113.06 36.61
CA ASP A 42 122.70 112.55 35.39
C ASP A 42 122.60 111.02 35.41
N THR A 43 123.67 110.32 35.82
CA THR A 43 123.64 108.86 35.94
C THR A 43 122.66 108.40 37.02
N ARG A 44 122.56 109.10 38.16
CA ARG A 44 121.58 108.81 39.20
C ARG A 44 120.14 109.03 38.73
N GLU A 45 119.89 110.07 37.94
CA GLU A 45 118.59 110.29 37.30
C GLU A 45 118.28 109.19 36.28
N GLN A 46 119.25 108.76 35.46
CA GLN A 46 119.08 107.62 34.55
C GLN A 46 118.80 106.30 35.29
N VAL A 47 119.44 106.06 36.43
CA VAL A 47 119.17 104.88 37.27
C VAL A 47 117.71 104.91 37.74
N LYS A 48 117.23 106.04 38.25
CA LYS A 48 115.82 106.19 38.66
C LYS A 48 114.85 105.95 37.49
N VAL A 49 115.15 106.47 36.30
CA VAL A 49 114.32 106.22 35.10
C VAL A 49 114.32 104.73 34.76
N LYS A 50 115.47 104.06 34.79
CA LYS A 50 115.56 102.61 34.53
C LYS A 50 114.84 101.79 35.59
N GLU A 51 114.91 102.16 36.87
CA GLU A 51 114.16 101.53 37.95
C GLU A 51 112.64 101.63 37.72
N LEU A 52 112.15 102.79 37.29
CA LEU A 52 110.74 102.98 36.92
C LEU A 52 110.34 102.11 35.72
N VAL A 53 111.19 101.99 34.69
CA VAL A 53 110.94 101.12 33.54
C VAL A 53 110.93 99.64 33.93
N ILE A 54 111.86 99.20 34.78
CA ILE A 54 111.89 97.83 35.30
C ILE A 54 110.61 97.54 36.08
N LEU A 55 110.14 98.48 36.89
CA LEU A 55 108.91 98.34 37.65
C LEU A 55 107.67 98.25 36.73
N ASP A 56 107.60 99.05 35.67
CA ASP A 56 106.52 98.98 34.68
C ASP A 56 106.53 97.66 33.88
N LEU A 57 107.71 97.22 33.43
CA LEU A 57 107.86 95.93 32.73
C LEU A 57 107.56 94.74 33.65
N SER A 58 107.96 94.81 34.92
CA SER A 58 107.63 93.78 35.91
C SER A 58 106.12 93.70 36.16
N LYS A 59 105.43 94.86 36.25
CA LYS A 59 103.97 94.92 36.33
C LYS A 59 103.31 94.30 35.09
N LYS A 60 103.75 94.68 33.88
CA LYS A 60 103.25 94.10 32.62
C LYS A 60 103.48 92.59 32.54
N SER A 61 104.65 92.11 32.95
CA SER A 61 104.96 90.67 33.01
C SER A 61 104.03 89.95 33.98
N ASN A 62 103.77 90.53 35.15
CA ASN A 62 102.85 89.98 36.13
C ASN A 62 101.40 89.96 35.62
N GLU A 63 100.95 91.03 34.96
CA GLU A 63 99.62 91.08 34.32
C GLU A 63 99.46 90.02 33.23
N VAL A 64 100.45 89.86 32.35
CA VAL A 64 100.43 88.84 31.29
C VAL A 64 100.46 87.44 31.90
N ASN A 65 101.26 87.20 32.95
CA ASN A 65 101.30 85.92 33.64
C ASN A 65 99.97 85.61 34.34
N ASN A 66 99.32 86.61 34.94
CA ASN A 66 98.00 86.44 35.54
C ASN A 66 96.94 86.12 34.47
N ARG A 67 96.94 86.83 33.33
CA ARG A 67 96.06 86.50 32.19
C ARG A 67 96.30 85.10 31.65
N LEU A 68 97.57 84.66 31.57
CA LEU A 68 97.89 83.31 31.13
C LEU A 68 97.33 82.25 32.09
N LYS A 69 97.41 82.49 33.39
CA LYS A 69 96.80 81.62 34.41
C LYS A 69 95.27 81.59 34.29
N GLU A 70 94.63 82.74 34.09
CA GLU A 70 93.18 82.83 33.86
C GLU A 70 92.76 82.04 32.61
N PHE A 71 93.47 82.19 31.50
CA PHE A 71 93.19 81.42 30.28
C PHE A 71 93.47 79.93 30.43
N SER A 72 94.52 79.54 31.18
CA SER A 72 94.78 78.13 31.50
C SER A 72 93.64 77.52 32.30
N ALA A 73 93.15 78.23 33.33
CA ALA A 73 92.02 77.79 34.12
C ALA A 73 90.74 77.68 33.27
N LEU A 74 90.48 78.66 32.40
CA LEU A 74 89.33 78.63 31.49
C LEU A 74 89.43 77.46 30.50
N TYR A 75 90.62 77.20 29.95
CA TYR A 75 90.85 76.06 29.07
C TYR A 75 90.58 74.73 29.78
N ASP A 76 91.02 74.58 31.02
CA ASP A 76 90.75 73.37 31.81
C ASP A 76 89.26 73.17 32.08
N VAL A 77 88.51 74.24 32.36
CA VAL A 77 87.04 74.20 32.48
C VAL A 77 86.40 73.74 31.17
N VAL A 78 86.75 74.36 30.04
CA VAL A 78 86.19 74.00 28.71
C VAL A 78 86.57 72.57 28.32
N LYS A 79 87.80 72.13 28.62
CA LYS A 79 88.25 70.76 28.39
C LYS A 79 87.44 69.76 29.24
N ASN A 80 87.18 70.08 30.50
CA ASN A 80 86.35 69.25 31.38
C ASN A 80 84.90 69.20 30.91
N GLU A 81 84.33 70.33 30.48
CA GLU A 81 82.99 70.38 29.89
C GLU A 81 82.90 69.57 28.59
N ARG A 82 83.87 69.72 27.68
CA ARG A 82 83.96 68.93 26.45
C ARG A 82 84.01 67.44 26.78
N ASN A 83 84.85 67.02 27.72
CA ASN A 83 84.95 65.62 28.12
C ASN A 83 83.62 65.11 28.72
N LYS A 84 82.93 65.93 29.52
CA LYS A 84 81.60 65.60 30.04
C LYS A 84 80.57 65.42 28.92
N TYR A 85 80.55 66.30 27.92
CA TYR A 85 79.65 66.17 26.77
C TYR A 85 79.97 64.95 25.91
N VAL A 86 81.25 64.64 25.68
CA VAL A 86 81.67 63.44 24.94
C VAL A 86 81.18 62.18 25.66
N ASN A 87 81.38 62.09 26.98
CA ASN A 87 80.90 60.97 27.78
C ASN A 87 79.36 60.86 27.72
N LEU A 88 78.63 61.98 27.80
CA LEU A 88 77.17 62.00 27.71
C LEU A 88 76.67 61.56 26.32
N ILE A 89 77.35 61.99 25.26
CA ILE A 89 77.06 61.56 23.88
C ILE A 89 77.30 60.07 23.73
N GLN A 90 78.41 59.56 24.28
CA GLN A 90 78.74 58.13 24.23
C GLN A 90 77.70 57.30 25.00
N SER A 91 77.34 57.70 26.22
CA SER A 91 76.32 57.00 27.00
C SER A 91 74.94 57.05 26.33
N SER A 92 74.58 58.20 25.74
CA SER A 92 73.32 58.36 25.00
C SER A 92 73.31 57.50 23.73
N SER A 93 74.43 57.46 22.99
CA SER A 93 74.58 56.63 21.79
C SER A 93 74.48 55.14 22.11
N GLN A 94 75.11 54.70 23.20
CA GLN A 94 74.98 53.32 23.69
C GLN A 94 73.54 53.00 24.10
N ALA A 95 72.89 53.85 24.90
CA ALA A 95 71.50 53.67 25.28
C ALA A 95 70.56 53.61 24.06
N LEU A 96 70.81 54.43 23.05
CA LEU A 96 70.05 54.42 21.79
C LEU A 96 70.27 53.12 21.00
N ALA A 97 71.50 52.57 20.98
CA ALA A 97 71.78 51.28 20.36
C ALA A 97 71.07 50.12 21.09
N GLU A 98 71.11 50.10 22.42
CA GLU A 98 70.40 49.11 23.24
C GLU A 98 68.88 49.19 23.03
N MET A 99 68.31 50.40 22.97
CA MET A 99 66.89 50.59 22.68
C MET A 99 66.50 50.14 21.27
N LYS A 100 67.35 50.38 20.27
CA LYS A 100 67.13 49.86 18.90
C LYS A 100 67.12 48.34 18.88
N GLU A 101 68.01 47.68 19.60
CA GLU A 101 68.05 46.23 19.66
C GLU A 101 66.83 45.66 20.39
N LYS A 102 66.40 46.30 21.49
CA LYS A 102 65.13 45.97 22.16
C LYS A 102 63.92 46.09 21.22
N ILE A 103 63.85 47.16 20.42
CA ILE A 103 62.78 47.32 19.43
C ILE A 103 62.79 46.17 18.42
N LYS A 104 63.95 45.75 17.90
CA LYS A 104 64.02 44.61 16.98
C LYS A 104 63.55 43.30 17.63
N ILE A 105 63.95 43.03 18.88
CA ILE A 105 63.52 41.83 19.61
C ILE A 105 62.00 41.84 19.78
N LEU A 106 61.42 42.97 20.21
CA LEU A 106 59.97 43.11 20.37
C LEU A 106 59.22 42.99 19.04
N MET A 107 59.78 43.52 17.94
CA MET A 107 59.20 43.34 16.61
C MET A 107 59.16 41.86 16.21
N ASN A 108 60.26 41.12 16.42
CA ASN A 108 60.31 39.69 16.16
C ASN A 108 59.31 38.93 17.04
N GLU A 109 59.18 39.31 18.32
CA GLU A 109 58.21 38.69 19.24
C GLU A 109 56.76 38.93 18.79
N VAL A 110 56.43 40.14 18.34
CA VAL A 110 55.11 40.47 17.76
C VAL A 110 54.86 39.62 16.50
N GLU A 111 55.85 39.41 15.64
CA GLU A 111 55.71 38.57 14.46
C GLU A 111 55.50 37.09 14.82
N ILE A 112 56.23 36.57 15.80
CA ILE A 112 56.06 35.20 16.31
C ILE A 112 54.65 35.02 16.88
N LEU A 113 54.22 35.92 17.75
CA LEU A 113 52.88 35.89 18.35
C LEU A 113 51.77 36.00 17.30
N ARG A 114 51.98 36.82 16.27
CA ARG A 114 51.04 36.95 15.14
C ARG A 114 50.95 35.64 14.35
N ASN A 115 52.09 35.01 14.05
CA ASN A 115 52.11 33.72 13.37
C ASN A 115 51.48 32.60 14.20
N GLU A 116 51.72 32.58 15.50
CA GLU A 116 51.10 31.63 16.43
C GLU A 116 49.58 31.84 16.51
N SER A 117 49.13 33.10 16.60
CA SER A 117 47.71 33.46 16.57
C SER A 117 47.04 32.97 15.28
N LEU A 118 47.63 33.25 14.11
CA LEU A 118 47.13 32.78 12.82
C LEU A 118 47.10 31.25 12.69
N ALA A 119 48.10 30.56 13.25
CA ALA A 119 48.13 29.10 13.28
C ALA A 119 46.99 28.54 14.16
N LYS A 120 46.76 29.13 15.33
CA LYS A 120 45.65 28.77 16.22
C LYS A 120 44.28 29.04 15.58
N ASP A 121 44.12 30.17 14.89
CA ASP A 121 42.88 30.50 14.16
C ASP A 121 42.59 29.49 13.05
N LYS A 122 43.62 29.08 12.28
CA LYS A 122 43.49 28.04 11.26
C LYS A 122 43.12 26.68 11.86
N ALA A 123 43.75 26.29 12.97
CA ALA A 123 43.44 25.05 13.68
C ALA A 123 41.98 25.08 14.21
N LEU A 124 41.56 26.18 14.83
CA LEU A 124 40.20 26.35 15.33
C LEU A 124 39.16 26.30 14.21
N ALA A 125 39.44 26.93 13.06
CA ALA A 125 38.56 26.87 11.90
C ALA A 125 38.40 25.44 11.36
N LYS A 126 39.50 24.67 11.33
CA LYS A 126 39.48 23.27 10.93
C LYS A 126 38.64 22.41 11.89
N GLU A 127 38.84 22.55 13.19
CA GLU A 127 38.06 21.84 14.21
C GLU A 127 36.57 22.20 14.14
N ARG A 128 36.23 23.48 13.94
CA ARG A 128 34.84 23.92 13.73
C ARG A 128 34.21 23.27 12.51
N SER A 129 34.93 23.21 11.40
CA SER A 129 34.44 22.54 10.18
C SER A 129 34.23 21.04 10.39
N GLN A 130 35.16 20.36 11.05
CA GLN A 130 35.03 18.94 11.38
C GLN A 130 33.88 18.65 12.35
N HIS A 131 33.66 19.53 13.34
CA HIS A 131 32.53 19.43 14.25
C HIS A 131 31.19 19.55 13.51
N LEU A 132 31.06 20.54 12.62
CA LEU A 132 29.86 20.71 11.79
C LEU A 132 29.61 19.51 10.87
N ALA A 133 30.67 18.96 10.25
CA ALA A 133 30.56 17.76 9.43
C ALA A 133 30.09 16.55 10.26
N SER A 134 30.66 16.37 11.45
CA SER A 134 30.28 15.29 12.37
C SER A 134 28.84 15.45 12.88
N GLN A 135 28.39 16.68 13.10
CA GLN A 135 27.00 16.98 13.46
C GLN A 135 26.05 16.63 12.32
N ALA A 136 26.35 17.05 11.10
CA ALA A 136 25.55 16.69 9.93
C ALA A 136 25.46 15.18 9.72
N GLN A 137 26.58 14.45 9.90
CA GLN A 137 26.60 12.99 9.83
C GLN A 137 25.73 12.36 10.92
N ARG A 138 25.83 12.84 12.17
CA ARG A 138 25.00 12.36 13.29
C ARG A 138 23.51 12.55 13.01
N ASP A 139 23.13 13.72 12.51
CA ASP A 139 21.74 14.05 12.22
C ASP A 139 21.21 13.23 11.04
N GLY A 140 22.06 12.98 10.02
CA GLY A 140 21.77 12.04 8.94
C GLY A 140 21.50 10.61 9.46
N LEU A 141 22.39 10.08 10.29
CA LEU A 141 22.22 8.75 10.90
C LEU A 141 20.97 8.65 11.79
N ARG A 142 20.62 9.72 12.53
CA ARG A 142 19.37 9.75 13.31
C ARG A 142 18.15 9.68 12.40
N LEU A 143 18.15 10.40 11.28
CA LEU A 143 17.05 10.39 10.33
C LEU A 143 16.89 9.01 9.67
N ASP A 144 18.00 8.35 9.32
CA ASP A 144 17.96 6.98 8.78
C ASP A 144 17.52 5.95 9.82
N LEU A 145 17.93 6.11 11.09
CA LEU A 145 17.42 5.30 12.19
C LEU A 145 15.90 5.44 12.34
N TYR A 146 15.36 6.66 12.32
CA TYR A 146 13.92 6.89 12.41
C TYR A 146 13.15 6.30 11.23
N LYS A 147 13.69 6.42 10.00
CA LYS A 147 13.11 5.76 8.82
C LYS A 147 13.07 4.24 9.01
N SER A 148 14.20 3.63 9.35
CA SER A 148 14.28 2.17 9.57
C SER A 148 13.35 1.72 10.70
N GLN A 149 13.21 2.51 11.76
CA GLN A 149 12.30 2.20 12.87
C GLN A 149 10.83 2.29 12.43
N SER A 150 10.47 3.28 11.62
CA SER A 150 9.12 3.38 11.05
C SER A 150 8.80 2.21 10.13
N GLU A 151 9.74 1.80 9.26
CA GLU A 151 9.57 0.62 8.42
C GLU A 151 9.44 -0.66 9.24
N TYR A 152 10.24 -0.80 10.31
CA TYR A 152 10.15 -1.92 11.22
C TYR A 152 8.77 -2.01 11.88
N ARG A 153 8.24 -0.89 12.40
CA ARG A 153 6.89 -0.85 12.98
C ARG A 153 5.81 -1.24 11.97
N ARG A 154 5.89 -0.71 10.74
CA ARG A 154 4.94 -1.07 9.67
C ARG A 154 4.99 -2.56 9.35
N LYS A 155 6.19 -3.16 9.31
CA LYS A 155 6.34 -4.61 9.11
C LYS A 155 5.79 -5.40 10.30
N GLN A 156 6.00 -4.92 11.52
CA GLN A 156 5.48 -5.55 12.72
C GLN A 156 3.94 -5.54 12.76
N GLU A 157 3.31 -4.44 12.37
CA GLU A 157 1.84 -4.35 12.21
C GLU A 157 1.32 -5.38 11.19
N VAL A 158 2.04 -5.59 10.08
CA VAL A 158 1.67 -6.62 9.09
C VAL A 158 1.80 -8.03 9.67
N VAL A 159 2.85 -8.30 10.44
CA VAL A 159 3.02 -9.59 11.13
C VAL A 159 1.88 -9.84 12.11
N GLU A 160 1.51 -8.84 12.91
CA GLU A 160 0.38 -8.94 13.85
C GLU A 160 -0.94 -9.20 13.12
N GLN A 161 -1.19 -8.52 11.99
CA GLN A 161 -2.37 -8.79 11.15
C GLN A 161 -2.37 -10.22 10.60
N GLN A 162 -1.21 -10.72 10.15
CA GLN A 162 -1.07 -12.09 9.65
C GLN A 162 -1.29 -13.14 10.75
N ILE A 163 -0.83 -12.88 11.98
CA ILE A 163 -1.09 -13.77 13.13
C ILE A 163 -2.60 -13.90 13.37
N VAL A 164 -3.32 -12.77 13.38
CA VAL A 164 -4.78 -12.77 13.55
C VAL A 164 -5.48 -13.52 12.41
N GLU A 165 -5.01 -13.38 11.17
CA GLU A 165 -5.56 -14.10 10.02
C GLU A 165 -5.30 -15.62 10.12
N ILE A 166 -4.11 -16.02 10.56
CA ILE A 166 -3.76 -17.43 10.81
C ILE A 166 -4.69 -18.02 11.88
N ASP A 167 -4.92 -17.32 12.99
CA ASP A 167 -5.81 -17.79 14.05
C ASP A 167 -7.25 -17.95 13.57
N LYS A 168 -7.72 -17.01 12.74
CA LYS A 168 -9.05 -17.09 12.10
C LYS A 168 -9.14 -18.32 11.18
N LEU A 169 -8.14 -18.53 10.32
CA LEU A 169 -8.11 -19.68 9.42
C LEU A 169 -8.04 -21.00 10.20
N ASN A 170 -7.24 -21.08 11.27
CA ASN A 170 -7.18 -22.25 12.14
C ASN A 170 -8.52 -22.54 12.80
N SER A 171 -9.25 -21.51 13.27
CA SER A 171 -10.60 -21.67 13.82
C SER A 171 -11.59 -22.23 12.78
N ILE A 172 -11.50 -21.76 11.53
CA ILE A 172 -12.31 -22.28 10.41
C ILE A 172 -11.96 -23.74 10.11
N ILE A 173 -10.67 -24.08 10.05
CA ILE A 173 -10.20 -25.46 9.81
C ILE A 173 -10.74 -26.39 10.91
N ASN A 174 -10.58 -26.01 12.19
CA ASN A 174 -11.13 -26.77 13.32
C ASN A 174 -12.66 -26.90 13.27
N GLY A 175 -13.37 -25.90 12.72
CA GLY A 175 -14.80 -25.97 12.44
C GLY A 175 -15.13 -27.02 11.38
N LEU A 176 -14.46 -26.96 10.24
CA LEU A 176 -14.64 -27.87 9.12
C LEU A 176 -14.28 -29.31 9.47
N GLU A 177 -13.23 -29.53 10.26
CA GLU A 177 -12.85 -30.85 10.75
C GLU A 177 -13.93 -31.47 11.64
N ARG A 178 -14.52 -30.69 12.54
CA ARG A 178 -15.66 -31.13 13.36
C ARG A 178 -16.88 -31.48 12.51
N ASP A 179 -17.14 -30.70 11.46
CA ASP A 179 -18.26 -30.96 10.55
C ASP A 179 -18.03 -32.21 9.69
N MET A 180 -16.79 -32.42 9.22
CA MET A 180 -16.36 -33.64 8.54
C MET A 180 -16.57 -34.87 9.43
N LEU A 181 -16.12 -34.81 10.69
CA LEU A 181 -16.32 -35.90 11.65
C LEU A 181 -17.81 -36.18 11.91
N ARG A 182 -18.62 -35.12 12.08
CA ARG A 182 -20.08 -35.26 12.23
C ARG A 182 -20.72 -35.89 11.00
N LEU A 183 -20.30 -35.50 9.80
CA LEU A 183 -20.80 -36.07 8.54
C LEU A 183 -20.42 -37.55 8.42
N LYS A 184 -19.17 -37.91 8.73
CA LYS A 184 -18.71 -39.30 8.74
C LYS A 184 -19.53 -40.15 9.72
N ALA A 185 -19.77 -39.66 10.93
CA ALA A 185 -20.59 -40.36 11.92
C ALA A 185 -22.07 -40.50 11.48
N ARG A 186 -22.63 -39.52 10.76
CA ARG A 186 -23.97 -39.64 10.16
C ARG A 186 -23.99 -40.67 9.03
N TYR A 187 -22.97 -40.68 8.19
CA TYR A 187 -22.85 -41.65 7.09
C TYR A 187 -22.77 -43.08 7.63
N VAL A 188 -21.92 -43.33 8.63
CA VAL A 188 -21.80 -44.66 9.26
C VAL A 188 -23.16 -45.12 9.82
N ARG A 189 -23.86 -44.27 10.58
CA ARG A 189 -25.20 -44.58 11.08
C ARG A 189 -26.21 -44.86 9.97
N ALA A 190 -26.19 -44.09 8.88
CA ALA A 190 -27.07 -44.32 7.74
C ALA A 190 -26.79 -45.67 7.06
N VAL A 191 -25.52 -46.06 6.95
CA VAL A 191 -25.12 -47.38 6.43
C VAL A 191 -25.57 -48.50 7.37
N GLU A 192 -25.39 -48.34 8.68
CA GLU A 192 -25.87 -49.28 9.69
C GLU A 192 -27.39 -49.46 9.61
N THR A 193 -28.16 -48.37 9.55
CA THR A 193 -29.62 -48.41 9.41
C THR A 193 -30.05 -49.05 8.09
N ARG A 194 -29.35 -48.76 6.98
CA ARG A 194 -29.61 -49.41 5.70
C ARG A 194 -29.38 -50.92 5.79
N ASN A 195 -28.27 -51.32 6.40
CA ASN A 195 -27.91 -52.74 6.53
C ASN A 195 -28.89 -53.47 7.45
N SER A 196 -29.29 -52.88 8.59
CA SER A 196 -30.30 -53.49 9.47
C SER A 196 -31.65 -53.66 8.77
N THR A 197 -32.11 -52.64 8.02
CA THR A 197 -33.33 -52.75 7.23
C THR A 197 -33.19 -53.78 6.11
N GLY A 198 -32.00 -53.88 5.50
CA GLY A 198 -31.69 -54.91 4.51
C GLY A 198 -31.82 -56.32 5.07
N VAL A 199 -31.30 -56.57 6.28
CA VAL A 199 -31.46 -57.86 6.98
C VAL A 199 -32.93 -58.13 7.28
N SER A 200 -33.67 -57.18 7.85
CA SER A 200 -35.11 -57.37 8.13
C SER A 200 -35.95 -57.63 6.87
N LEU A 201 -35.57 -57.07 5.71
CA LEU A 201 -36.23 -57.36 4.44
C LEU A 201 -35.96 -58.80 3.96
N ILE A 202 -34.74 -59.30 4.18
CA ILE A 202 -34.40 -60.70 3.88
C ILE A 202 -35.21 -61.62 4.79
N ASP A 203 -35.22 -61.36 6.10
CA ASP A 203 -36.00 -62.15 7.07
C ASP A 203 -37.49 -62.21 6.69
N ARG A 204 -38.06 -61.07 6.29
CA ARG A 204 -39.46 -60.99 5.83
C ARG A 204 -39.71 -61.71 4.53
N ASN A 205 -38.75 -61.73 3.62
CA ASN A 205 -38.85 -62.50 2.38
C ASN A 205 -38.79 -64.00 2.67
N ASP A 206 -37.92 -64.43 3.59
CA ASP A 206 -37.83 -65.83 4.03
C ASP A 206 -39.14 -66.28 4.72
N GLU A 207 -39.72 -65.44 5.59
CA GLU A 207 -41.06 -65.66 6.16
C GLU A 207 -42.12 -65.86 5.06
N LEU A 208 -42.05 -65.06 4.00
CA LEU A 208 -43.00 -65.09 2.89
C LEU A 208 -42.82 -66.34 2.01
N CYS A 209 -41.58 -66.79 1.79
CA CYS A 209 -41.28 -68.08 1.17
C CYS A 209 -41.85 -69.25 1.98
N ILE A 210 -41.68 -69.25 3.31
CA ILE A 210 -42.27 -70.26 4.21
C ILE A 210 -43.81 -70.26 4.10
N LEU A 211 -44.43 -69.09 4.04
CA LEU A 211 -45.88 -68.96 3.88
C LEU A 211 -46.36 -69.52 2.53
N TYR A 212 -45.64 -69.25 1.43
CA TYR A 212 -45.99 -69.83 0.13
C TYR A 212 -45.90 -71.35 0.13
N GLU A 213 -44.85 -71.92 0.71
CA GLU A 213 -44.70 -73.38 0.82
C GLU A 213 -45.85 -73.98 1.64
N LYS A 214 -46.22 -73.31 2.75
CA LYS A 214 -47.34 -73.72 3.59
C LYS A 214 -48.68 -73.67 2.85
N VAL A 215 -48.93 -72.63 2.06
CA VAL A 215 -50.14 -72.51 1.22
C VAL A 215 -50.17 -73.63 0.19
N ASN A 216 -49.06 -73.90 -0.49
CA ASN A 216 -48.97 -74.96 -1.48
C ASN A 216 -49.25 -76.35 -0.86
N LEU A 217 -48.68 -76.63 0.31
CA LEU A 217 -48.94 -77.87 1.06
C LEU A 217 -50.41 -77.99 1.48
N GLN A 218 -51.02 -76.90 1.95
CA GLN A 218 -52.44 -76.87 2.30
C GLN A 218 -53.32 -77.08 1.06
N GLU A 219 -52.99 -76.48 -0.08
CA GLU A 219 -53.73 -76.67 -1.33
C GLU A 219 -53.64 -78.12 -1.82
N GLN A 220 -52.47 -78.76 -1.73
CA GLN A 220 -52.32 -80.19 -2.00
C GLN A 220 -53.17 -81.05 -1.05
N THR A 221 -53.18 -80.70 0.24
CA THR A 221 -53.99 -81.39 1.25
C THR A 221 -55.49 -81.27 0.94
N ILE A 222 -55.96 -80.08 0.56
CA ILE A 222 -57.35 -79.84 0.14
C ILE A 222 -57.67 -80.67 -1.10
N LYS A 223 -56.82 -80.67 -2.13
CA LYS A 223 -57.02 -81.48 -3.34
C LYS A 223 -57.15 -82.97 -3.02
N CYS A 224 -56.29 -83.50 -2.15
CA CYS A 224 -56.39 -84.88 -1.68
C CYS A 224 -57.70 -85.13 -0.91
N GLY A 225 -58.09 -84.19 -0.04
CA GLY A 225 -59.37 -84.23 0.68
C GLY A 225 -60.58 -84.22 -0.25
N GLU A 226 -60.60 -83.35 -1.26
CA GLU A 226 -61.65 -83.28 -2.27
C GLU A 226 -61.77 -84.58 -3.07
N LEU A 227 -60.64 -85.18 -3.46
CA LEU A 227 -60.63 -86.48 -4.11
C LEU A 227 -61.20 -87.57 -3.20
N GLY A 228 -60.83 -87.57 -1.91
CA GLY A 228 -61.38 -88.48 -0.91
C GLY A 228 -62.89 -88.31 -0.73
N VAL A 229 -63.39 -87.08 -0.67
CA VAL A 229 -64.84 -86.79 -0.60
C VAL A 229 -65.54 -87.27 -1.85
N ARG A 230 -65.01 -87.00 -3.05
CA ARG A 230 -65.59 -87.49 -4.32
C ARG A 230 -65.66 -89.00 -4.38
N GLN A 231 -64.63 -89.70 -3.91
CA GLN A 231 -64.65 -91.16 -3.80
C GLN A 231 -65.75 -91.63 -2.85
N LYS A 232 -65.92 -91.00 -1.70
CA LYS A 232 -66.98 -91.33 -0.74
C LYS A 232 -68.38 -91.02 -1.28
N ASP A 233 -68.54 -89.94 -2.04
CA ASP A 233 -69.79 -89.64 -2.72
C ASP A 233 -70.14 -90.70 -3.78
N GLU A 234 -69.14 -91.21 -4.51
CA GLU A 234 -69.29 -92.32 -5.45
C GLU A 234 -69.68 -93.62 -4.72
N ASP A 235 -69.00 -93.96 -3.61
CA ASP A 235 -69.35 -95.09 -2.75
C ASP A 235 -70.81 -94.99 -2.27
N ILE A 236 -71.23 -93.80 -1.81
CA ILE A 236 -72.61 -93.53 -1.38
C ILE A 236 -73.59 -93.68 -2.54
N ARG A 237 -73.27 -93.17 -3.74
CA ARG A 237 -74.09 -93.36 -4.95
C ARG A 237 -74.27 -94.84 -5.26
N MET A 238 -73.18 -95.61 -5.25
CA MET A 238 -73.20 -97.05 -5.51
C MET A 238 -74.03 -97.80 -4.47
N LEU A 239 -73.86 -97.48 -3.18
CA LEU A 239 -74.66 -98.06 -2.10
C LEU A 239 -76.14 -97.71 -2.24
N LYS A 240 -76.49 -96.48 -2.63
CA LYS A 240 -77.88 -96.09 -2.90
C LYS A 240 -78.48 -96.89 -4.06
N LEU A 241 -77.73 -97.07 -5.15
CA LEU A 241 -78.17 -97.91 -6.28
C LEU A 241 -78.39 -99.36 -5.86
N GLN A 242 -77.46 -99.94 -5.10
CA GLN A 242 -77.60 -101.29 -4.54
C GLN A 242 -78.83 -101.41 -3.63
N LEU A 243 -79.09 -100.41 -2.80
CA LEU A 243 -80.26 -100.36 -1.91
C LEU A 243 -81.56 -100.29 -2.74
N CYS A 244 -81.62 -99.45 -3.78
CA CYS A 244 -82.76 -99.38 -4.69
C CYS A 244 -82.99 -100.71 -5.44
N GLU A 245 -81.93 -101.38 -5.89
CA GLU A 245 -82.03 -102.68 -6.57
C GLU A 245 -82.51 -103.78 -5.61
N LEU A 246 -82.00 -103.83 -4.37
CA LEU A 246 -82.50 -104.73 -3.34
C LEU A 246 -83.98 -104.45 -3.00
N GLN A 247 -84.37 -103.18 -2.87
CA GLN A 247 -85.78 -102.82 -2.69
C GLN A 247 -86.65 -103.28 -3.86
N ARG A 248 -86.19 -103.08 -5.11
CA ARG A 248 -86.87 -103.57 -6.31
C ARG A 248 -87.03 -105.09 -6.29
N GLN A 249 -85.97 -105.83 -5.96
CA GLN A 249 -85.99 -107.28 -5.82
C GLN A 249 -86.99 -107.75 -4.76
N VAL A 250 -87.05 -107.06 -3.60
CA VAL A 250 -88.05 -107.34 -2.57
C VAL A 250 -89.47 -107.10 -3.08
N ILE A 251 -89.73 -106.00 -3.79
CA ILE A 251 -91.04 -105.71 -4.37
C ILE A 251 -91.44 -106.77 -5.41
N VAL A 252 -90.54 -107.14 -6.31
CA VAL A 252 -90.78 -108.18 -7.33
C VAL A 252 -91.06 -109.52 -6.67
N SER A 253 -90.24 -109.93 -5.69
CA SER A 253 -90.44 -111.18 -4.95
C SER A 253 -91.78 -111.19 -4.21
N ARG A 254 -92.17 -110.07 -3.57
CA ARG A 254 -93.49 -109.92 -2.94
C ARG A 254 -94.65 -110.00 -3.94
N LYS A 255 -94.48 -109.50 -5.17
CA LYS A 255 -95.48 -109.61 -6.25
C LYS A 255 -95.58 -111.00 -6.87
N GLN A 256 -94.51 -111.79 -6.83
CA GLN A 256 -94.49 -113.17 -7.33
C GLN A 256 -95.08 -114.17 -6.30
N LEU A 257 -95.04 -113.83 -5.01
CA LEU A 257 -95.57 -114.66 -3.91
C LEU A 257 -97.02 -115.16 -4.12
N PRO A 258 -97.99 -114.33 -4.57
CA PRO A 258 -99.37 -114.75 -4.79
C PRO A 258 -99.56 -115.66 -6.01
N GLN A 259 -98.63 -115.64 -6.97
CA GLN A 259 -98.70 -116.49 -8.17
C GLN A 259 -98.08 -117.87 -7.94
N MET A 260 -97.28 -118.06 -6.87
CA MET A 260 -96.66 -119.36 -6.56
C MET A 260 -97.66 -120.50 -6.36
N PRO A 261 -98.79 -120.35 -5.64
CA PRO A 261 -99.77 -121.42 -5.49
C PRO A 261 -100.44 -121.78 -6.83
N ALA A 262 -100.82 -120.77 -7.63
CA ALA A 262 -101.45 -120.98 -8.94
C ALA A 262 -100.50 -121.64 -9.95
N LEU A 263 -99.21 -121.28 -9.92
CA LEU A 263 -98.18 -121.93 -10.73
C LEU A 263 -97.90 -123.37 -10.26
N ALA A 264 -97.92 -123.63 -8.95
CA ALA A 264 -97.80 -124.99 -8.42
C ALA A 264 -98.97 -125.88 -8.91
N ASP A 265 -100.20 -125.37 -8.88
CA ASP A 265 -101.38 -126.08 -9.41
C ASP A 265 -101.32 -126.28 -10.93
N ALA A 266 -100.83 -125.28 -11.67
CA ALA A 266 -100.62 -125.38 -13.12
C ALA A 266 -99.54 -126.42 -13.47
N VAL A 267 -98.47 -126.52 -12.68
CA VAL A 267 -97.43 -127.56 -12.86
C VAL A 267 -98.01 -128.96 -12.62
N VAL A 268 -98.91 -129.13 -11.65
CA VAL A 268 -99.62 -130.40 -11.44
C VAL A 268 -100.51 -130.75 -12.63
N LYS A 269 -101.26 -129.77 -13.19
CA LYS A 269 -102.08 -129.96 -14.39
C LYS A 269 -101.25 -130.30 -15.64
N LEU A 270 -100.18 -129.53 -15.90
CA LEU A 270 -99.29 -129.72 -17.04
C LEU A 270 -98.52 -131.04 -16.97
N LYS A 271 -98.17 -131.53 -15.76
CA LYS A 271 -97.63 -132.89 -15.61
C LYS A 271 -98.65 -133.96 -16.01
N GLY A 272 -99.93 -133.73 -15.74
CA GLY A 272 -101.03 -134.59 -16.20
C GLY A 272 -101.24 -134.55 -17.71
N GLU A 273 -101.15 -133.37 -18.33
CA GLU A 273 -101.27 -133.20 -19.79
C GLU A 273 -100.06 -133.74 -20.54
N LEU A 274 -98.85 -133.54 -20.02
CA LEU A 274 -97.60 -134.09 -20.58
C LEU A 274 -97.62 -135.62 -20.59
N SER A 275 -98.25 -136.25 -19.61
CA SER A 275 -98.44 -137.71 -19.61
C SER A 275 -99.36 -138.18 -20.75
N ARG A 276 -100.35 -137.37 -21.14
CA ARG A 276 -101.27 -137.68 -22.26
C ARG A 276 -100.61 -137.40 -23.61
N GLU A 277 -99.92 -136.27 -23.74
CA GLU A 277 -99.19 -135.90 -24.96
C GLU A 277 -98.06 -136.89 -25.25
N ARG A 278 -97.36 -137.42 -24.24
CA ARG A 278 -96.35 -138.48 -24.46
C ARG A 278 -96.95 -139.75 -25.07
N GLN A 279 -98.16 -140.14 -24.68
CA GLN A 279 -98.87 -141.26 -25.32
C GLN A 279 -99.24 -140.94 -26.77
N MET A 280 -99.58 -139.68 -27.08
CA MET A 280 -99.88 -139.23 -28.43
C MET A 280 -98.62 -139.10 -29.31
N THR A 281 -97.50 -138.69 -28.72
CA THR A 281 -96.20 -138.55 -29.40
C THR A 281 -95.64 -139.90 -29.82
N ASP A 282 -95.81 -140.96 -29.02
CA ASP A 282 -95.43 -142.33 -29.41
C ASP A 282 -96.24 -142.84 -30.61
N SER A 283 -97.47 -142.36 -30.80
CA SER A 283 -98.28 -142.68 -31.99
C SER A 283 -97.81 -141.91 -33.23
N LEU A 284 -97.46 -140.63 -33.09
CA LEU A 284 -96.95 -139.76 -34.16
C LEU A 284 -95.50 -140.09 -34.57
N CYS A 285 -94.68 -140.65 -33.68
CA CYS A 285 -93.34 -141.13 -34.00
C CYS A 285 -93.35 -142.30 -34.99
N LYS A 286 -94.40 -143.13 -35.03
CA LYS A 286 -94.55 -144.18 -36.04
C LYS A 286 -94.89 -143.65 -37.43
N ASP A 287 -95.50 -142.46 -37.50
CA ASP A 287 -95.83 -141.78 -38.76
C ASP A 287 -94.67 -140.91 -39.29
N LEU A 288 -93.61 -140.70 -38.50
CA LEU A 288 -92.42 -139.88 -38.82
C LEU A 288 -91.28 -140.63 -39.53
N GLU A 289 -91.35 -141.95 -39.69
CA GLU A 289 -90.27 -142.78 -40.28
C GLU A 289 -90.41 -142.99 -41.80
N SER A 290 -90.87 -141.98 -42.56
CA SER A 290 -90.80 -142.00 -44.03
C SER A 290 -90.54 -140.59 -44.62
N PRO A 291 -89.61 -140.42 -45.58
CA PRO A 291 -88.71 -139.25 -45.62
C PRO A 291 -88.78 -138.43 -46.92
N SER A 292 -89.07 -137.12 -46.87
CA SER A 292 -88.79 -136.12 -47.94
C SER A 292 -89.20 -134.68 -47.56
N ASN A 293 -88.35 -133.89 -46.86
CA ASN A 293 -88.44 -132.42 -46.96
C ASN A 293 -87.17 -131.67 -46.53
N ASP A 294 -86.47 -131.09 -47.52
CA ASP A 294 -85.16 -130.42 -47.44
C ASP A 294 -85.27 -128.87 -47.38
N GLY A 295 -85.73 -128.28 -46.28
CA GLY A 295 -85.89 -126.82 -46.32
C GLY A 295 -86.12 -126.07 -45.04
N ARG A 296 -85.23 -126.15 -44.03
CA ARG A 296 -85.48 -125.32 -42.84
C ARG A 296 -84.33 -124.62 -42.11
N TRP A 297 -83.26 -124.14 -42.77
CA TRP A 297 -82.39 -123.07 -42.19
C TRP A 297 -81.15 -122.55 -43.00
N ARG A 298 -80.77 -121.27 -42.76
CA ARG A 298 -79.55 -120.52 -43.21
C ARG A 298 -79.15 -119.37 -42.22
N SER A 299 -77.90 -118.83 -42.28
CA SER A 299 -77.27 -117.76 -41.41
C SER A 299 -76.65 -116.53 -42.19
N LEU A 300 -76.33 -115.39 -41.51
CA LEU A 300 -75.92 -114.02 -42.01
C LEU A 300 -74.56 -113.46 -41.40
N PRO A 301 -73.80 -112.47 -41.99
CA PRO A 301 -72.39 -112.11 -41.63
C PRO A 301 -71.99 -110.65 -41.19
N GLY A 302 -70.75 -110.44 -40.67
CA GLY A 302 -69.93 -109.18 -40.46
C GLY A 302 -68.63 -109.34 -39.58
N ASP A 303 -67.51 -108.57 -39.79
CA ASP A 303 -66.12 -108.75 -39.23
C ASP A 303 -65.32 -107.43 -38.85
N ASP A 304 -64.29 -107.49 -37.98
CA ASP A 304 -63.47 -106.36 -37.40
C ASP A 304 -62.05 -106.12 -38.02
N PRO A 305 -61.46 -104.90 -37.97
CA PRO A 305 -60.19 -104.56 -38.66
C PRO A 305 -58.86 -104.85 -37.91
N ASP A 306 -57.76 -104.92 -38.67
CA ASP A 306 -56.52 -105.64 -38.33
C ASP A 306 -55.31 -104.77 -37.90
N ARG A 307 -54.36 -105.37 -37.17
CA ARG A 307 -53.30 -104.71 -36.36
C ARG A 307 -52.27 -103.90 -37.17
N GLU A 308 -52.06 -104.22 -38.44
CA GLU A 308 -51.12 -103.51 -39.31
C GLU A 308 -51.59 -102.08 -39.64
N GLN A 309 -52.91 -101.87 -39.73
CA GLN A 309 -53.48 -100.54 -40.01
C GLN A 309 -53.26 -99.56 -38.87
N LEU A 310 -53.17 -100.05 -37.63
CA LEU A 310 -52.87 -99.25 -36.44
C LEU A 310 -51.38 -98.88 -36.36
N LEU A 311 -50.49 -99.80 -36.74
CA LEU A 311 -49.04 -99.56 -36.71
C LEU A 311 -48.61 -98.52 -37.74
N ALA A 312 -49.15 -98.56 -38.97
CA ALA A 312 -48.88 -97.56 -40.01
C ALA A 312 -49.26 -96.13 -39.58
N LYS A 313 -50.36 -95.99 -38.83
CA LYS A 313 -50.82 -94.69 -38.33
C LYS A 313 -49.94 -94.14 -37.20
N THR A 314 -49.24 -95.01 -36.48
CA THR A 314 -48.37 -94.62 -35.38
C THR A 314 -47.05 -94.04 -35.91
N ALA A 315 -46.45 -94.65 -36.94
CA ALA A 315 -45.21 -94.19 -37.55
C ALA A 315 -45.32 -92.77 -38.17
N VAL A 316 -46.45 -92.46 -38.82
CA VAL A 316 -46.70 -91.12 -39.42
C VAL A 316 -46.73 -90.01 -38.36
N LEU A 317 -47.21 -90.32 -37.15
CA LEU A 317 -47.26 -89.34 -36.06
C LEU A 317 -45.90 -89.09 -35.42
N GLU A 318 -45.03 -90.09 -35.36
CA GLU A 318 -43.67 -89.98 -34.82
C GLU A 318 -42.77 -89.13 -35.71
N GLU A 319 -42.85 -89.30 -37.04
CA GLU A 319 -42.09 -88.49 -38.00
C GLU A 319 -42.49 -87.00 -37.94
N ARG A 320 -43.79 -86.73 -37.78
CA ARG A 320 -44.31 -85.37 -37.63
C ARG A 320 -43.86 -84.71 -36.32
N LEU A 321 -43.64 -85.49 -35.26
CA LEU A 321 -43.13 -84.99 -33.98
C LEU A 321 -41.66 -84.61 -34.07
N ASN A 322 -40.85 -85.41 -34.76
CA ASN A 322 -39.41 -85.14 -34.92
C ASN A 322 -39.15 -83.87 -35.73
N LEU A 323 -39.86 -83.65 -36.84
CA LEU A 323 -39.76 -82.42 -37.63
C LEU A 323 -40.09 -81.15 -36.82
N LYS A 324 -40.99 -81.25 -35.83
CA LYS A 324 -41.33 -80.12 -34.94
C LYS A 324 -40.29 -79.87 -33.86
N LYS A 325 -39.55 -80.89 -33.42
CA LYS A 325 -38.45 -80.74 -32.46
C LYS A 325 -37.24 -80.06 -33.10
N GLU A 326 -36.90 -80.42 -34.34
CA GLU A 326 -35.79 -79.78 -35.08
C GLU A 326 -36.06 -78.29 -35.32
N ALA A 327 -37.28 -77.93 -35.73
CA ALA A 327 -37.67 -76.53 -35.90
C ALA A 327 -37.64 -75.71 -34.59
N LEU A 328 -37.84 -76.35 -33.42
CA LEU A 328 -37.74 -75.65 -32.14
C LEU A 328 -36.29 -75.32 -31.80
N LEU A 329 -35.37 -76.28 -31.99
CA LEU A 329 -33.94 -76.12 -31.77
C LEU A 329 -33.33 -75.00 -32.61
N GLU A 330 -33.70 -74.90 -33.89
CA GLU A 330 -33.25 -73.80 -34.77
C GLU A 330 -33.70 -72.43 -34.26
N ASN A 331 -34.96 -72.31 -33.80
CA ASN A 331 -35.50 -71.05 -33.29
C ASN A 331 -34.85 -70.63 -31.96
N GLU A 332 -34.49 -71.58 -31.09
CA GLU A 332 -33.78 -71.30 -29.83
C GLU A 332 -32.36 -70.76 -30.09
N LEU A 333 -31.66 -71.32 -31.08
CA LEU A 333 -30.32 -70.87 -31.48
C LEU A 333 -30.34 -69.43 -32.04
N VAL A 334 -31.33 -69.13 -32.88
CA VAL A 334 -31.53 -67.77 -33.42
C VAL A 334 -31.87 -66.77 -32.31
N LEU A 335 -32.69 -67.17 -31.33
CA LEU A 335 -33.04 -66.32 -30.19
C LEU A 335 -31.80 -65.98 -29.34
N GLU A 336 -30.93 -66.95 -29.10
CA GLU A 336 -29.70 -66.75 -28.34
C GLU A 336 -28.73 -65.78 -29.04
N GLU A 337 -28.56 -65.90 -30.36
CA GLU A 337 -27.75 -64.95 -31.14
C GLU A 337 -28.32 -63.53 -31.12
N ILE A 338 -29.64 -63.38 -31.32
CA ILE A 338 -30.31 -62.07 -31.28
C ILE A 338 -30.20 -61.43 -29.90
N SER A 339 -30.42 -62.20 -28.82
CA SER A 339 -30.27 -61.70 -27.45
C SER A 339 -28.84 -61.25 -27.16
N ASN A 340 -27.84 -62.02 -27.60
CA ASN A 340 -26.43 -61.64 -27.47
C ASN A 340 -26.07 -60.37 -28.26
N LEU A 341 -26.58 -60.23 -29.48
CA LEU A 341 -26.36 -59.03 -30.30
C LEU A 341 -27.02 -57.80 -29.67
N THR A 342 -28.23 -57.96 -29.16
CA THR A 342 -28.99 -56.90 -28.49
C THR A 342 -28.30 -56.44 -27.21
N ALA A 343 -27.78 -57.36 -26.41
CA ALA A 343 -26.99 -57.04 -25.21
C ALA A 343 -25.72 -56.25 -25.55
N LYS A 344 -24.98 -56.66 -26.60
CA LYS A 344 -23.78 -55.95 -27.09
C LYS A 344 -24.09 -54.53 -27.59
N LEU A 345 -25.22 -54.33 -28.25
CA LEU A 345 -25.66 -52.99 -28.68
C LEU A 345 -26.06 -52.12 -27.49
N ARG A 346 -26.75 -52.69 -26.50
CA ARG A 346 -27.19 -51.97 -25.29
C ARG A 346 -26.00 -51.50 -24.45
N ASN A 347 -24.97 -52.34 -24.31
CA ASN A 347 -23.73 -51.97 -23.61
C ASN A 347 -23.00 -50.84 -24.33
N ARG A 348 -22.81 -50.94 -25.65
CA ARG A 348 -22.22 -49.84 -26.45
C ARG A 348 -23.01 -48.53 -26.35
N ALA A 349 -24.34 -48.59 -26.33
CA ALA A 349 -25.18 -47.40 -26.16
C ALA A 349 -25.04 -46.78 -24.76
N ASN A 350 -24.84 -47.58 -23.72
CA ASN A 350 -24.63 -47.09 -22.35
C ASN A 350 -23.22 -46.48 -22.16
N ASP A 351 -22.17 -47.10 -22.71
CA ASP A 351 -20.80 -46.57 -22.66
C ASP A 351 -20.69 -45.21 -23.40
N GLY A 352 -21.43 -45.07 -24.50
CA GLY A 352 -21.54 -43.81 -25.23
C GLY A 352 -22.27 -42.69 -24.47
N ARG A 353 -23.20 -43.03 -23.56
CA ARG A 353 -23.96 -42.02 -22.80
C ARG A 353 -23.10 -41.31 -21.77
N GLU A 354 -22.26 -42.02 -21.03
CA GLU A 354 -21.41 -41.42 -20.00
C GLU A 354 -20.35 -40.50 -20.61
N THR A 355 -19.73 -40.93 -21.71
CA THR A 355 -18.76 -40.12 -22.47
C THR A 355 -19.40 -38.87 -23.07
N THR A 356 -20.59 -38.99 -23.66
CA THR A 356 -21.34 -37.85 -24.22
C THR A 356 -21.80 -36.87 -23.14
N LEU A 357 -22.24 -37.36 -21.97
CA LEU A 357 -22.65 -36.52 -20.85
C LEU A 357 -21.46 -35.75 -20.25
N ASN A 358 -20.32 -36.40 -20.11
CA ASN A 358 -19.08 -35.75 -19.66
C ASN A 358 -18.58 -34.70 -20.67
N LEU A 359 -18.71 -34.96 -21.97
CA LEU A 359 -18.40 -33.98 -23.01
C LEU A 359 -19.33 -32.77 -22.94
N ALA A 360 -20.65 -32.99 -22.78
CA ALA A 360 -21.63 -31.91 -22.64
C ALA A 360 -21.37 -31.02 -21.41
N ARG A 361 -20.98 -31.62 -20.27
CA ARG A 361 -20.56 -30.87 -19.07
C ARG A 361 -19.33 -30.01 -19.35
N LYS A 362 -18.28 -30.59 -19.95
CA LYS A 362 -17.06 -29.84 -20.32
C LYS A 362 -17.35 -28.69 -21.28
N VAL A 363 -18.23 -28.89 -22.27
CA VAL A 363 -18.65 -27.83 -23.19
C VAL A 363 -19.36 -26.69 -22.45
N ASN A 364 -20.28 -27.00 -21.54
CA ASN A 364 -20.95 -25.99 -20.72
C ASN A 364 -19.97 -25.21 -19.82
N ASP A 365 -18.99 -25.89 -19.23
CA ASP A 365 -17.95 -25.25 -18.42
C ASP A 365 -17.08 -24.32 -19.27
N PHE A 366 -16.70 -24.73 -20.48
CA PHE A 366 -15.97 -23.86 -21.40
C PHE A 366 -16.81 -22.66 -21.84
N GLN A 367 -18.10 -22.84 -22.13
CA GLN A 367 -18.99 -21.72 -22.45
C GLN A 367 -19.11 -20.73 -21.28
N ALA A 368 -19.20 -21.22 -20.03
CA ALA A 368 -19.20 -20.36 -18.85
C ALA A 368 -17.88 -19.57 -18.71
N LYS A 369 -16.73 -20.25 -18.83
CA LYS A 369 -15.41 -19.60 -18.81
C LYS A 369 -15.26 -18.55 -19.90
N ILE A 370 -15.72 -18.85 -21.12
CA ILE A 370 -15.69 -17.90 -22.24
C ILE A 370 -16.53 -16.65 -21.92
N ARG A 371 -17.76 -16.82 -21.41
CA ARG A 371 -18.60 -15.69 -21.02
C ARG A 371 -17.94 -14.82 -19.94
N ASP A 372 -17.32 -15.42 -18.94
CA ASP A 372 -16.63 -14.70 -17.87
C ASP A 372 -15.38 -13.97 -18.38
N THR A 373 -14.60 -14.59 -19.27
CA THR A 373 -13.46 -13.90 -19.92
C THR A 373 -13.93 -12.77 -20.81
N THR A 374 -15.03 -12.93 -21.56
CA THR A 374 -15.59 -11.88 -22.40
C THR A 374 -16.10 -10.70 -21.57
N ARG A 375 -16.74 -10.94 -20.42
CA ARG A 375 -17.14 -9.87 -19.49
C ARG A 375 -15.92 -9.11 -18.95
N ARG A 376 -14.87 -9.82 -18.52
CA ARG A 376 -13.62 -9.18 -18.08
C ARG A 376 -12.97 -8.38 -19.20
N MET A 377 -12.93 -8.92 -20.40
CA MET A 377 -12.42 -8.21 -21.58
C MET A 377 -13.23 -6.93 -21.85
N MET A 378 -14.56 -7.00 -21.84
CA MET A 378 -15.43 -5.82 -21.99
C MET A 378 -15.19 -4.77 -20.90
N ALA A 379 -15.00 -5.20 -19.63
CA ALA A 379 -14.64 -4.29 -18.55
C ALA A 379 -13.30 -3.60 -18.83
N THR A 380 -12.25 -4.35 -19.18
CA THR A 380 -10.94 -3.76 -19.51
C THR A 380 -10.98 -2.84 -20.73
N VAL A 381 -11.77 -3.17 -21.76
CA VAL A 381 -11.99 -2.31 -22.94
C VAL A 381 -12.72 -1.03 -22.52
N SER A 382 -13.71 -1.12 -21.63
CA SER A 382 -14.42 0.04 -21.12
C SER A 382 -13.51 0.94 -20.26
N GLU A 383 -12.69 0.37 -19.39
CA GLU A 383 -11.69 1.11 -18.61
C GLU A 383 -10.68 1.81 -19.54
N LEU A 384 -10.19 1.09 -20.56
CA LEU A 384 -9.27 1.64 -21.54
C LEU A 384 -9.91 2.78 -22.36
N SER A 385 -11.20 2.66 -22.70
CA SER A 385 -11.95 3.73 -23.38
C SER A 385 -12.09 5.00 -22.51
N VAL A 386 -12.29 4.83 -21.20
CA VAL A 386 -12.31 5.94 -20.24
C VAL A 386 -10.93 6.58 -20.16
N TYR A 387 -9.86 5.78 -20.04
CA TYR A 387 -8.50 6.30 -20.03
C TYR A 387 -8.15 7.04 -21.32
N GLN A 388 -8.51 6.51 -22.50
CA GLN A 388 -8.33 7.21 -23.77
C GLN A 388 -9.09 8.55 -23.80
N ALA A 389 -10.35 8.58 -23.35
CA ALA A 389 -11.12 9.82 -23.28
C ALA A 389 -10.48 10.85 -22.32
N THR A 390 -9.99 10.41 -21.16
CA THR A 390 -9.28 11.31 -20.23
C THR A 390 -7.96 11.81 -20.81
N ALA A 391 -7.20 10.97 -21.50
CA ALA A 391 -5.96 11.35 -22.16
C ALA A 391 -6.20 12.37 -23.27
N MET A 392 -7.22 12.17 -24.12
CA MET A 392 -7.62 13.12 -25.15
C MET A 392 -8.05 14.46 -24.55
N LYS A 393 -8.81 14.45 -23.45
CA LYS A 393 -9.23 15.67 -22.74
C LYS A 393 -8.03 16.43 -22.16
N LEU A 394 -7.10 15.73 -21.51
CA LEU A 394 -5.88 16.34 -20.98
C LEU A 394 -4.98 16.88 -22.10
N GLN A 395 -4.87 16.17 -23.22
CA GLN A 395 -4.12 16.64 -24.39
C GLN A 395 -4.75 17.90 -24.99
N GLN A 396 -6.09 17.97 -25.06
CA GLN A 396 -6.80 19.16 -25.50
C GLN A 396 -6.58 20.34 -24.52
N GLN A 397 -6.65 20.11 -23.21
CA GLN A 397 -6.34 21.13 -22.20
C GLN A 397 -4.89 21.63 -22.30
N LYS A 398 -3.93 20.73 -22.54
CA LYS A 398 -2.54 21.10 -22.78
C LYS A 398 -2.44 21.98 -24.02
N ARG A 399 -3.05 21.58 -25.15
CA ARG A 399 -3.04 22.35 -26.40
C ARG A 399 -3.68 23.74 -26.24
N THR A 400 -4.79 23.85 -25.52
CA THR A 400 -5.43 25.16 -25.27
C THR A 400 -4.60 26.02 -24.34
N ALA A 401 -3.99 25.45 -23.30
CA ALA A 401 -3.09 26.17 -22.40
C ALA A 401 -1.80 26.63 -23.11
N THR A 402 -1.19 25.79 -23.95
CA THR A 402 0.00 26.18 -24.74
C THR A 402 -0.35 27.26 -25.76
N ARG A 403 -1.50 27.14 -26.45
CA ARG A 403 -1.95 28.19 -27.37
C ARG A 403 -2.18 29.51 -26.65
N ARG A 404 -2.83 29.49 -25.48
CA ARG A 404 -3.00 30.68 -24.63
C ARG A 404 -1.66 31.28 -24.22
N LEU A 405 -0.68 30.45 -23.85
CA LEU A 405 0.66 30.92 -23.49
C LEU A 405 1.38 31.56 -24.68
N GLU A 406 1.28 30.97 -25.87
CA GLU A 406 1.85 31.53 -27.10
C GLU A 406 1.16 32.85 -27.50
N GLU A 407 -0.17 32.91 -27.44
CA GLU A 407 -0.95 34.13 -27.63
C GLU A 407 -0.52 35.21 -26.62
N SER A 408 -0.39 34.88 -25.33
CA SER A 408 0.10 35.80 -24.30
C SER A 408 1.51 36.30 -24.59
N LYS A 409 2.44 35.41 -24.99
CA LYS A 409 3.82 35.80 -25.35
C LYS A 409 3.85 36.73 -26.56
N TRP A 410 3.03 36.44 -27.57
CA TRP A 410 2.94 37.25 -28.78
C TRP A 410 2.33 38.63 -28.51
N ARG A 411 1.32 38.72 -27.63
CA ARG A 411 0.76 39.99 -27.15
C ARG A 411 1.78 40.81 -26.35
N ILE A 412 2.50 40.18 -25.42
CA ILE A 412 3.61 40.83 -24.68
C ILE A 412 4.66 41.39 -25.64
N ALA A 413 5.02 40.64 -26.68
CA ALA A 413 5.99 41.10 -27.69
C ALA A 413 5.49 42.31 -28.52
N ARG A 414 4.20 42.64 -28.45
CA ARG A 414 3.56 43.81 -29.07
C ARG A 414 3.21 44.91 -28.06
N ASP A 415 3.75 44.84 -26.84
CA ASP A 415 3.42 45.71 -25.70
C ASP A 415 1.93 45.72 -25.31
N GLU A 416 1.19 44.66 -25.64
CA GLU A 416 -0.20 44.46 -25.23
C GLU A 416 -0.30 43.57 -23.98
N PRO A 417 -1.33 43.76 -23.13
CA PRO A 417 -1.51 42.94 -21.93
C PRO A 417 -1.61 41.42 -22.22
N PRO A 418 -1.02 40.54 -21.39
CA PRO A 418 -0.91 39.10 -21.67
C PRO A 418 -2.25 38.34 -21.76
N ILE A 419 -3.32 38.87 -21.16
CA ILE A 419 -4.65 38.24 -21.11
C ILE A 419 -5.68 39.32 -21.48
N GLU A 420 -6.64 38.98 -22.33
CA GLU A 420 -7.68 39.92 -22.80
C GLU A 420 -8.55 40.45 -21.65
N ASP A 421 -8.83 39.61 -20.65
CA ASP A 421 -9.52 40.01 -19.42
C ASP A 421 -8.72 41.05 -18.62
N LEU A 422 -7.37 40.98 -18.64
CA LEU A 422 -6.52 42.00 -18.01
C LEU A 422 -6.58 43.34 -18.74
N HIS A 423 -6.75 43.32 -20.07
CA HIS A 423 -6.96 44.55 -20.84
C HIS A 423 -8.32 45.17 -20.46
N ALA A 424 -9.39 44.38 -20.39
CA ALA A 424 -10.69 44.86 -19.91
C ALA A 424 -10.64 45.38 -18.45
N GLU A 425 -9.84 44.75 -17.58
CA GLU A 425 -9.67 45.15 -16.19
C GLU A 425 -8.80 46.41 -16.05
N LEU A 426 -7.76 46.58 -16.88
CA LEU A 426 -6.98 47.82 -16.99
C LEU A 426 -7.86 48.97 -17.49
N HIS A 427 -8.62 48.76 -18.58
CA HIS A 427 -9.59 49.74 -19.07
C HIS A 427 -10.64 50.10 -18.03
N ARG A 428 -11.09 49.12 -17.22
CA ARG A 428 -12.03 49.37 -16.12
C ARG A 428 -11.37 50.22 -15.03
N ARG A 429 -10.12 49.91 -14.64
CA ARG A 429 -9.33 50.71 -13.70
C ARG A 429 -8.99 52.10 -14.21
N GLU A 430 -8.70 52.26 -15.49
CA GLU A 430 -8.44 53.56 -16.11
C GLU A 430 -9.71 54.41 -16.18
N ARG A 431 -10.85 53.82 -16.54
CA ARG A 431 -12.16 54.48 -16.44
C ARG A 431 -12.49 54.87 -15.00
N GLU A 432 -12.23 54.01 -14.02
CA GLU A 432 -12.42 54.35 -12.61
C GLU A 432 -11.50 55.51 -12.18
N ARG A 433 -10.23 55.51 -12.60
CA ARG A 433 -9.30 56.62 -12.35
C ARG A 433 -9.75 57.91 -13.04
N HIS A 434 -10.24 57.83 -14.27
CA HIS A 434 -10.76 58.97 -15.02
C HIS A 434 -12.02 59.52 -14.36
N ASN A 435 -12.99 58.67 -14.02
CA ASN A 435 -14.20 59.04 -13.29
C ASN A 435 -13.90 59.60 -11.90
N THR A 436 -12.88 59.09 -11.21
CA THR A 436 -12.43 59.64 -9.92
C THR A 436 -11.81 61.02 -10.11
N ARG A 437 -10.98 61.21 -11.14
CA ARG A 437 -10.41 62.52 -11.49
C ARG A 437 -11.49 63.52 -11.89
N GLU A 438 -12.41 63.14 -12.77
CA GLU A 438 -13.55 63.98 -13.14
C GLU A 438 -14.46 64.24 -11.94
N SER A 439 -14.70 63.27 -11.05
CA SER A 439 -15.43 63.49 -9.81
C SER A 439 -14.70 64.47 -8.87
N THR A 440 -13.36 64.45 -8.81
CA THR A 440 -12.60 65.42 -8.02
C THR A 440 -12.58 66.81 -8.65
N ILE A 441 -12.54 66.91 -9.98
CA ILE A 441 -12.58 68.18 -10.73
C ILE A 441 -13.99 68.79 -10.67
N THR A 442 -15.03 67.99 -10.88
CA THR A 442 -16.44 68.40 -10.71
C THR A 442 -16.75 68.73 -9.25
N LYS A 443 -16.26 67.98 -8.25
CA LYS A 443 -16.39 68.36 -6.83
C LYS A 443 -15.55 69.59 -6.44
N GLY A 444 -14.49 69.91 -7.19
CA GLY A 444 -13.72 71.15 -7.06
C GLY A 444 -14.49 72.35 -7.63
N LEU A 445 -15.02 72.22 -8.85
CA LEU A 445 -15.83 73.25 -9.54
C LEU A 445 -17.20 73.45 -8.89
N GLU A 446 -17.81 72.39 -8.34
CA GLU A 446 -19.03 72.48 -7.53
C GLU A 446 -18.77 73.03 -6.13
N ARG A 447 -17.53 73.03 -5.62
CA ARG A 447 -17.17 73.72 -4.36
C ARG A 447 -17.02 75.23 -4.54
N GLU A 448 -16.60 75.70 -5.72
CA GLU A 448 -16.60 77.13 -6.05
C GLU A 448 -17.99 77.66 -6.45
N SER A 449 -18.88 76.81 -6.97
CA SER A 449 -20.26 77.21 -7.36
C SER A 449 -21.34 76.99 -6.29
N ARG A 450 -20.97 76.66 -5.04
CA ARG A 450 -21.91 76.42 -3.90
C ARG A 450 -21.85 77.50 -2.80
N PHE A 451 -21.58 78.75 -3.17
CA PHE A 451 -21.76 79.91 -2.29
C PHE A 451 -23.09 80.65 -2.48
N THR A 452 -24.04 80.09 -3.24
CA THR A 452 -25.38 80.65 -3.39
C THR A 452 -26.43 79.55 -3.32
N SER A 453 -27.42 79.77 -2.45
CA SER A 453 -28.64 78.98 -2.24
C SER A 453 -28.51 77.78 -1.29
N GLY A 454 -28.94 78.02 -0.05
CA GLY A 454 -29.09 77.01 0.98
C GLY A 454 -30.30 76.12 0.72
N VAL A 455 -30.02 74.88 0.31
CA VAL A 455 -30.89 73.72 0.51
C VAL A 455 -29.98 72.51 0.74
N VAL A 456 -30.05 71.94 1.93
CA VAL A 456 -29.36 70.68 2.29
C VAL A 456 -29.98 69.55 1.47
N ARG A 457 -29.26 69.05 0.46
CA ARG A 457 -29.62 67.83 -0.27
C ARG A 457 -28.83 66.65 0.28
N THR A 458 -29.49 65.80 1.06
CA THR A 458 -29.02 64.47 1.47
C THR A 458 -29.39 63.44 0.40
N THR A 459 -28.47 62.54 0.06
CA THR A 459 -28.68 61.43 -0.89
C THR A 459 -29.00 60.10 -0.18
N ALA A 460 -29.61 60.16 1.01
CA ALA A 460 -30.02 58.99 1.77
C ALA A 460 -31.54 58.84 1.68
N GLU A 461 -32.04 57.68 1.26
CA GLU A 461 -33.47 57.38 1.31
C GLU A 461 -33.97 57.45 2.77
N PRO A 462 -35.02 58.23 3.06
CA PRO A 462 -35.53 58.37 4.41
C PRO A 462 -36.17 57.06 4.87
N ARG A 463 -35.59 56.44 5.90
CA ARG A 463 -36.21 55.28 6.57
C ARG A 463 -37.53 55.71 7.21
N PRO A 464 -38.64 54.96 7.06
CA PRO A 464 -39.90 55.28 7.74
C PRO A 464 -39.74 55.09 9.25
N ASN A 465 -39.25 56.11 9.94
CA ASN A 465 -39.24 56.17 11.40
C ASN A 465 -40.46 56.98 11.83
N ALA A 466 -41.49 56.27 12.29
CA ALA A 466 -42.77 56.71 12.86
C ALA A 466 -43.97 56.70 11.91
N TYR A 467 -44.95 55.87 12.25
CA TYR A 467 -46.31 55.89 11.74
C TYR A 467 -47.09 56.99 12.47
N ILE A 468 -47.63 57.95 11.72
CA ILE A 468 -48.56 58.97 12.23
C ILE A 468 -49.95 58.34 12.12
N PRO A 469 -50.66 58.05 13.23
CA PRO A 469 -52.04 57.60 13.14
C PRO A 469 -52.91 58.76 12.69
N ASP A 470 -53.62 58.62 11.58
CA ASP A 470 -54.80 59.43 11.30
C ASP A 470 -55.80 59.18 12.44
N VAL A 471 -56.34 60.21 13.09
CA VAL A 471 -57.66 60.85 12.82
C VAL A 471 -57.92 61.92 13.90
N ALA A 472 -58.62 62.99 13.53
CA ALA A 472 -59.49 63.84 14.38
C ALA A 472 -59.11 64.02 15.87
N HIS A 473 -58.61 65.22 16.18
CA HIS A 473 -58.33 65.80 17.52
C HIS A 473 -56.96 65.48 18.14
N GLY A 474 -56.05 66.45 18.08
CA GLY A 474 -54.94 66.61 19.04
C GLY A 474 -53.53 66.26 18.53
N LEU A 475 -52.78 67.31 18.16
CA LEU A 475 -51.31 67.42 17.98
C LEU A 475 -50.55 66.14 17.58
N GLY A 476 -50.23 66.03 16.28
CA GLY A 476 -49.41 64.97 15.68
C GLY A 476 -47.95 64.99 16.15
N ILE A 477 -47.68 64.38 17.31
CA ILE A 477 -46.33 64.12 17.81
C ILE A 477 -45.95 62.66 17.46
N PRO A 478 -44.86 62.44 16.71
CA PRO A 478 -44.37 61.09 16.38
C PRO A 478 -43.97 60.28 17.62
N LYS A 479 -44.47 59.04 17.75
CA LYS A 479 -43.99 58.07 18.75
C LYS A 479 -42.96 57.12 18.13
N PRO A 480 -41.79 56.88 18.75
CA PRO A 480 -40.82 55.91 18.24
C PRO A 480 -41.33 54.45 18.39
N TYR A 481 -41.01 53.58 17.43
CA TYR A 481 -41.35 52.15 17.48
C TYR A 481 -40.73 51.47 18.72
N SER A 482 -41.47 50.59 19.39
CA SER A 482 -40.95 49.77 20.49
C SER A 482 -40.01 48.67 19.98
N SER A 483 -39.53 47.79 20.87
CA SER A 483 -38.49 46.76 20.64
C SER A 483 -38.76 45.70 19.56
N LEU A 484 -39.76 45.88 18.70
CA LEU A 484 -40.13 45.00 17.59
C LEU A 484 -40.35 45.81 16.30
N ALA A 485 -39.27 46.43 15.77
CA ALA A 485 -39.33 47.14 14.49
C ALA A 485 -39.46 46.15 13.31
N PRO A 486 -40.31 46.42 12.29
CA PRO A 486 -40.45 45.56 11.12
C PRO A 486 -39.15 45.50 10.31
N PHE A 487 -38.54 44.32 10.22
CA PHE A 487 -37.35 44.05 9.41
C PHE A 487 -37.75 43.77 7.95
N LYS A 488 -37.18 44.52 7.00
CA LYS A 488 -37.31 44.24 5.55
C LYS A 488 -36.19 43.25 5.15
N PRO A 489 -36.51 42.01 4.73
CA PRO A 489 -35.48 41.08 4.28
C PRO A 489 -34.76 41.61 3.03
N ALA A 490 -33.43 41.52 3.01
CA ALA A 490 -32.65 41.86 1.82
C ALA A 490 -32.80 40.75 0.75
N GLU A 491 -32.99 41.14 -0.51
CA GLU A 491 -33.07 40.21 -1.63
C GLU A 491 -31.76 39.41 -1.80
N ALA A 492 -31.88 38.10 -1.98
CA ALA A 492 -30.73 37.20 -2.05
C ALA A 492 -29.91 37.45 -3.32
N GLY A 493 -28.60 37.69 -3.15
CA GLY A 493 -27.66 37.93 -4.25
C GLY A 493 -27.44 36.72 -5.15
N SER A 494 -27.16 36.97 -6.43
CA SER A 494 -26.97 36.03 -7.54
C SER A 494 -25.91 34.91 -7.34
N THR A 495 -25.15 34.93 -6.23
CA THR A 495 -24.00 34.03 -5.99
C THR A 495 -24.26 32.88 -5.00
N MET A 496 -25.51 32.51 -4.72
CA MET A 496 -25.81 31.28 -3.98
C MET A 496 -25.93 30.05 -4.90
N ARG A 497 -25.04 29.07 -4.71
CA ARG A 497 -25.07 27.76 -5.36
C ARG A 497 -26.24 26.93 -4.83
N HIS A 498 -27.17 26.54 -5.72
CA HIS A 498 -28.24 25.60 -5.40
C HIS A 498 -27.68 24.16 -5.35
N TYR A 499 -27.75 23.50 -4.19
CA TYR A 499 -27.49 22.06 -4.08
C TYR A 499 -28.69 21.30 -4.67
N ARG A 500 -28.45 20.49 -5.72
CA ARG A 500 -29.45 19.53 -6.22
C ARG A 500 -29.41 18.26 -5.35
N PRO A 501 -30.54 17.80 -4.78
CA PRO A 501 -30.57 16.51 -4.10
C PRO A 501 -30.42 15.36 -5.12
N PRO A 502 -29.69 14.27 -4.79
CA PRO A 502 -29.49 13.13 -5.68
C PRO A 502 -30.77 12.29 -5.84
N LYS A 503 -31.01 11.79 -7.06
CA LYS A 503 -32.12 10.86 -7.37
C LYS A 503 -31.75 9.42 -6.94
N PRO A 504 -32.64 8.66 -6.29
CA PRO A 504 -32.40 7.26 -5.99
C PRO A 504 -32.46 6.38 -7.25
N PRO A 505 -31.71 5.26 -7.31
CA PRO A 505 -31.69 4.36 -8.47
C PRO A 505 -32.98 3.56 -8.60
N VAL A 506 -33.40 3.35 -9.86
CA VAL A 506 -34.57 2.54 -10.22
C VAL A 506 -34.24 1.06 -10.03
N ILE A 507 -34.98 0.38 -9.16
CA ILE A 507 -34.95 -1.08 -9.02
C ILE A 507 -35.86 -1.63 -10.12
N ILE A 508 -35.29 -2.40 -11.04
CA ILE A 508 -36.05 -3.20 -12.02
C ILE A 508 -36.29 -4.55 -11.36
N ILE A 509 -37.56 -4.91 -11.18
CA ILE A 509 -38.01 -6.25 -10.73
C ILE A 509 -37.97 -7.22 -11.91
#